data_AF-A0A1I5I8X2-F1
#
_entry.id   AF-A0A1I5I8X2-F1
#
_cell.length_a   1.000
_cell.length_b   1.000
_cell.length_c   1.000
_cell.angle_alpha   90.00
_cell.angle_beta   90.00
_cell.angle_gamma   90.00
#
_symmetry.space_group_name_H-M   'P 1'
#
loop_
_entity.id
_entity.type
_entity.pdbx_description
1 polymer ?
#
loop_
_entity_poly.entity_id
_entity_poly.type
_entity_poly.pdbx_seq_one_letter_code
_entity_poly.pdbx_strand_id
1 'polypeptide(L)'
;MRIIKLVLVLLFTGIGVTMAQTKKGTLVTAKVNTPTVQCEQCKNRIERYLSREEGVQSSKVDFKKGITTVKFFSDRTNIENVKTAIANAGYDADNVTANEEAYTKLPTCCKKPEDGGHSDKKH
;
A
#
# COMPACT_ATOMS: atom_id res chain seq x y z
N MET A 1 -31.72 -23.17 -47.04
CA MET A 1 -31.09 -21.83 -46.96
C MET A 1 -31.18 -21.13 -45.59
N ARG A 2 -32.15 -21.43 -44.70
CA ARG A 2 -32.19 -20.88 -43.33
C ARG A 2 -31.24 -21.59 -42.35
N ILE A 3 -31.00 -22.89 -42.56
CA ILE A 3 -30.14 -23.73 -41.70
C ILE A 3 -28.66 -23.50 -42.01
N ILE A 4 -28.31 -23.26 -43.28
CA ILE A 4 -26.94 -22.88 -43.70
C ILE A 4 -26.57 -21.49 -43.13
N LYS A 5 -27.54 -20.58 -43.02
CA LYS A 5 -27.35 -19.28 -42.34
C LYS A 5 -27.16 -19.43 -40.82
N LEU A 6 -27.72 -20.45 -40.17
CA LEU A 6 -27.52 -20.71 -38.75
C LEU A 6 -26.13 -21.29 -38.44
N VAL A 7 -25.57 -22.11 -39.33
CA VAL A 7 -24.22 -22.67 -39.19
C VAL A 7 -23.12 -21.61 -39.42
N LEU A 8 -23.37 -20.63 -40.29
CA LEU A 8 -22.43 -19.53 -40.57
C LEU A 8 -22.36 -18.45 -39.49
N VAL A 9 -23.39 -18.31 -38.65
CA VAL A 9 -23.41 -17.36 -37.52
C VAL A 9 -22.73 -17.94 -36.28
N LEU A 10 -22.67 -19.26 -36.15
CA LEU A 10 -22.00 -19.97 -35.05
C LEU A 10 -20.47 -20.04 -35.19
N LEU A 11 -19.91 -19.73 -36.37
CA LEU A 11 -18.46 -19.69 -36.59
C LEU A 11 -17.80 -18.34 -36.26
N PHE A 12 -18.59 -17.31 -35.93
CA PHE A 12 -18.08 -15.97 -35.60
C PHE A 12 -17.91 -15.71 -34.08
N THR A 13 -18.07 -16.72 -33.23
CA THR A 13 -17.78 -16.65 -31.78
C THR A 13 -16.31 -16.82 -31.43
N GLY A 14 -15.44 -16.99 -32.42
CA GLY A 14 -13.98 -17.03 -32.24
C GLY A 14 -13.33 -15.65 -32.25
N ILE A 15 -13.76 -14.72 -31.38
CA ILE A 15 -13.08 -13.43 -31.22
C ILE A 15 -12.23 -13.46 -29.95
N GLY A 16 -10.93 -13.66 -30.16
CA GLY A 16 -9.87 -12.99 -29.42
C GLY A 16 -9.81 -13.25 -27.93
N VAL A 17 -9.21 -14.37 -27.52
CA VAL A 17 -8.53 -14.42 -26.22
C VAL A 17 -7.31 -13.49 -26.36
N THR A 18 -7.48 -12.21 -26.08
CA THR A 18 -6.35 -11.31 -25.89
C THR A 18 -5.55 -11.85 -24.71
N MET A 19 -4.39 -12.45 -24.99
CA MET A 19 -3.37 -12.60 -23.98
C MET A 19 -2.98 -11.20 -23.54
N ALA A 20 -3.59 -10.72 -22.45
CA ALA A 20 -3.13 -9.57 -21.72
C ALA A 20 -1.69 -9.90 -21.32
N GLN A 21 -0.72 -9.30 -22.00
CA GLN A 21 0.67 -9.40 -21.63
C GLN A 21 0.80 -8.75 -20.27
N THR A 22 0.78 -9.57 -19.22
CA THR A 22 1.07 -9.16 -17.86
C THR A 22 2.48 -8.61 -17.87
N LYS A 23 2.61 -7.28 -18.01
CA LYS A 23 3.83 -6.55 -17.67
C LYS A 23 4.22 -7.03 -16.28
N LYS A 24 5.31 -7.80 -16.17
CA LYS A 24 5.97 -8.05 -14.90
C LYS A 24 6.46 -6.68 -14.43
N GLY A 25 5.68 -6.07 -13.54
CA GLY A 25 6.01 -4.79 -12.95
C GLY A 25 7.40 -4.82 -12.33
N THR A 26 8.20 -3.79 -12.56
CA THR A 26 9.53 -3.68 -11.96
C THR A 26 9.36 -3.40 -10.48
N LEU A 27 9.79 -4.35 -9.66
CA LEU A 27 9.78 -4.22 -8.20
C LEU A 27 10.88 -3.27 -7.75
N VAL A 28 10.48 -2.22 -7.05
CA VAL A 28 11.35 -1.23 -6.45
C VAL A 28 11.21 -1.34 -4.93
N THR A 29 12.33 -1.21 -4.23
CA THR A 29 12.37 -1.12 -2.77
C THR A 29 12.69 0.31 -2.37
N ALA A 30 11.82 0.94 -1.58
CA ALA A 30 12.06 2.25 -1.01
C ALA A 30 12.12 2.16 0.52
N LYS A 31 12.88 3.07 1.13
CA LYS A 31 12.92 3.30 2.58
C LYS A 31 12.31 4.67 2.84
N VAL A 32 11.39 4.71 3.78
CA VAL A 32 10.67 5.92 4.20
C VAL A 32 10.89 6.08 5.70
N ASN A 33 11.28 7.26 6.17
CA ASN A 33 11.39 7.50 7.60
C ASN A 33 9.99 7.73 8.19
N THR A 34 9.69 7.00 9.25
CA THR A 34 8.42 7.03 9.95
C THR A 34 8.66 7.20 11.45
N PRO A 35 8.99 8.41 11.92
CA PRO A 35 9.43 8.67 13.30
C PRO A 35 8.31 8.48 14.33
N THR A 36 7.05 8.52 13.90
CA THR A 36 5.87 8.36 14.75
C THR A 36 5.61 6.91 15.17
N VAL A 37 6.29 5.93 14.56
CA VAL A 37 6.11 4.51 14.85
C VAL A 37 6.92 4.13 16.08
N GLN A 38 6.23 3.72 17.14
CA GLN A 38 6.87 3.53 18.45
C GLN A 38 6.74 2.11 19.01
N CYS A 39 5.79 1.30 18.51
CA CYS A 39 5.57 -0.05 19.01
C CYS A 39 5.20 -1.04 17.89
N GLU A 40 5.15 -2.32 18.25
CA GLU A 40 4.79 -3.39 17.32
C GLU A 40 3.35 -3.24 16.78
N GLN A 41 2.43 -2.68 17.57
CA GLN A 41 1.06 -2.41 17.13
C GLN A 41 1.02 -1.32 16.04
N CYS A 42 1.83 -0.26 16.16
CA CYS A 42 1.98 0.76 15.11
C CYS A 42 2.53 0.14 13.82
N LYS A 43 3.57 -0.71 13.94
CA LYS A 43 4.11 -1.47 12.81
C LYS A 43 3.02 -2.28 12.11
N ASN A 44 2.30 -3.11 12.86
CA ASN A 44 1.30 -4.02 12.29
C ASN A 44 0.17 -3.25 11.61
N ARG A 45 -0.20 -2.07 12.13
CA ARG A 45 -1.20 -1.20 11.51
C ARG A 45 -0.73 -0.66 10.15
N ILE A 46 0.50 -0.12 10.08
CA ILE A 46 1.06 0.38 8.82
C ILE A 46 1.20 -0.76 7.80
N GLU A 47 1.73 -1.92 8.21
CA GLU A 47 1.90 -3.06 7.31
C GLU A 47 0.55 -3.56 6.76
N ARG A 48 -0.49 -3.62 7.61
CA ARG A 48 -1.85 -3.97 7.17
C ARG A 48 -2.43 -2.92 6.23
N TYR A 49 -2.22 -1.63 6.50
CA TYR A 49 -2.71 -0.57 5.63
C TYR A 49 -2.05 -0.64 4.25
N LEU A 50 -0.70 -0.66 4.22
CA LEU A 50 0.08 -0.77 2.99
C LEU A 50 -0.17 -2.05 2.20
N SER A 51 -0.49 -3.17 2.87
CA SER A 51 -0.84 -4.42 2.17
C SER A 51 -2.14 -4.33 1.35
N ARG A 52 -2.98 -3.33 1.63
CA ARG A 52 -4.23 -3.07 0.92
C ARG A 52 -4.06 -2.05 -0.21
N GLU A 53 -2.92 -1.36 -0.24
CA GLU A 53 -2.62 -0.35 -1.24
C GLU A 53 -2.24 -1.00 -2.57
N GLU A 54 -2.77 -0.45 -3.65
CA GLU A 54 -2.55 -1.01 -4.97
C GLU A 54 -1.10 -0.82 -5.40
N GLY A 55 -0.48 -1.91 -5.87
CA GLY A 55 0.91 -1.90 -6.32
C GLY A 55 1.95 -2.11 -5.21
N VAL A 56 1.55 -2.18 -3.94
CA VAL A 56 2.45 -2.62 -2.86
C VAL A 56 2.51 -4.15 -2.83
N GLN A 57 3.72 -4.70 -2.86
CA GLN A 57 3.92 -6.15 -2.75
C GLN A 57 4.22 -6.58 -1.32
N SER A 58 5.06 -5.83 -0.60
CA SER A 58 5.34 -6.09 0.81
C SER A 58 5.85 -4.85 1.51
N SER A 59 5.61 -4.77 2.81
CA SER A 59 6.09 -3.69 3.67
C SER A 59 6.71 -4.29 4.93
N LYS A 60 7.82 -3.71 5.36
CA LYS A 60 8.50 -4.06 6.61
C LYS A 60 8.79 -2.78 7.39
N VAL A 61 8.18 -2.66 8.56
CA VAL A 61 8.35 -1.49 9.44
C VAL A 61 9.34 -1.83 10.56
N ASP A 62 10.43 -1.08 10.64
CA ASP A 62 11.44 -1.17 11.70
C ASP A 62 11.24 -0.01 12.69
N PHE A 63 10.32 -0.18 13.65
CA PHE A 63 10.00 0.84 14.66
C PHE A 63 11.21 1.24 15.52
N LYS A 64 12.17 0.34 15.75
CA LYS A 64 13.42 0.65 16.49
C LYS A 64 14.28 1.71 15.79
N LYS A 65 14.27 1.73 14.46
CA LYS A 65 15.01 2.70 13.64
C LYS A 65 14.13 3.84 13.15
N GLY A 66 12.81 3.73 13.31
CA GLY A 66 11.85 4.64 12.69
C GLY A 66 11.90 4.59 11.16
N ILE A 67 12.17 3.42 10.56
CA ILE A 67 12.29 3.28 9.10
C ILE A 67 11.28 2.24 8.61
N THR A 68 10.52 2.59 7.58
CA THR A 68 9.60 1.69 6.88
C THR A 68 10.16 1.36 5.51
N THR A 69 10.44 0.08 5.25
CA THR A 69 10.89 -0.41 3.95
C THR A 69 9.71 -0.98 3.18
N VAL A 70 9.42 -0.45 2.00
CA VAL A 70 8.29 -0.88 1.17
C VAL A 70 8.80 -1.38 -0.18
N LYS A 71 8.32 -2.55 -0.59
CA LYS A 71 8.51 -3.11 -1.93
C LYS A 71 7.24 -2.91 -2.73
N PHE A 72 7.35 -2.20 -3.83
CA PHE A 72 6.21 -1.87 -4.68
C PHE A 72 6.57 -1.96 -6.16
N PHE A 73 5.53 -2.08 -6.98
CA PHE A 73 5.59 -2.15 -8.43
C PHE A 73 5.61 -0.72 -9.01
N SER A 74 6.74 -0.32 -9.59
CA SER A 74 6.95 1.05 -10.13
C SER A 74 6.05 1.41 -11.32
N ASP A 75 5.44 0.42 -11.94
CA ASP A 75 4.41 0.57 -12.98
C ASP A 75 3.02 0.89 -12.43
N ARG A 76 2.78 0.65 -11.14
CA ARG A 76 1.48 0.86 -10.48
C ARG A 76 1.49 1.98 -9.45
N THR A 77 2.61 2.15 -8.76
CA THR A 77 2.76 3.15 -7.71
C THR A 77 4.18 3.72 -7.65
N ASN A 78 4.36 4.82 -6.94
CA ASN A 78 5.62 5.52 -6.80
C ASN A 78 5.92 5.83 -5.32
N ILE A 79 7.12 6.33 -5.04
CA ILE A 79 7.55 6.61 -3.66
C ILE A 79 6.68 7.67 -2.97
N GLU A 80 6.18 8.67 -3.70
CA GLU A 80 5.33 9.72 -3.15
C GLU A 80 3.95 9.15 -2.76
N ASN A 81 3.36 8.31 -3.60
CA ASN A 81 2.12 7.59 -3.27
C ASN A 81 2.29 6.70 -2.03
N VAL A 82 3.43 6.04 -1.88
CA VAL A 82 3.73 5.23 -0.68
C VAL A 82 3.80 6.12 0.57
N LYS A 83 4.46 7.28 0.50
CA LYS A 83 4.49 8.24 1.61
C LYS A 83 3.09 8.75 1.94
N THR A 84 2.29 9.10 0.93
CA THR A 84 0.89 9.51 1.09
C THR A 84 0.04 8.40 1.71
N ALA A 85 0.24 7.14 1.32
CA ALA A 85 -0.45 6.02 1.93
C ALA A 85 -0.10 5.85 3.42
N ILE A 86 1.16 6.04 3.80
CA ILE A 86 1.56 6.03 5.22
C ILE A 86 0.94 7.22 5.97
N ALA A 87 0.89 8.41 5.35
CA ALA A 87 0.20 9.57 5.90
C ALA A 87 -1.31 9.32 6.10
N ASN A 88 -1.95 8.64 5.15
CA ASN A 88 -3.35 8.23 5.22
C ASN A 88 -3.59 7.09 6.22
N ALA A 89 -2.55 6.36 6.62
CA ALA A 89 -2.60 5.46 7.77
C ALA A 89 -2.53 6.22 9.11
N GLY A 90 -2.28 7.53 9.08
CA GLY A 90 -2.17 8.42 10.25
C GLY A 90 -0.75 8.57 10.79
N TYR A 91 0.29 8.29 9.99
CA TYR A 91 1.68 8.36 10.43
C TYR A 91 2.51 9.29 9.56
N ASP A 92 3.51 9.97 10.14
CA ASP A 92 4.40 10.83 9.37
C ASP A 92 5.34 9.99 8.50
N ALA A 93 5.61 10.44 7.27
CA ALA A 93 6.36 9.73 6.24
C ALA A 93 7.34 10.68 5.52
N ASP A 94 8.60 10.70 5.97
CA ASP A 94 9.62 11.67 5.55
C ASP A 94 9.10 13.12 5.61
N ASN A 95 8.83 13.71 4.43
CA ASN A 95 8.36 15.09 4.27
C ASN A 95 6.82 15.20 4.20
N VAL A 96 6.10 14.08 4.30
CA VAL A 96 4.63 14.03 4.26
C VAL A 96 4.12 13.82 5.68
N THR A 97 3.34 14.77 6.18
CA THR A 97 2.73 14.69 7.52
C THR A 97 1.49 13.81 7.51
N ALA A 98 1.20 13.18 8.65
CA ALA A 98 0.02 12.37 8.85
C ALA A 98 -1.26 13.13 8.47
N ASN A 99 -2.18 12.44 7.78
CA ASN A 99 -3.50 12.97 7.51
C ASN A 99 -4.27 13.11 8.84
N GLU A 100 -4.82 14.29 9.10
CA GLU A 100 -5.49 14.62 10.36
C GLU A 100 -6.68 13.72 10.66
N GLU A 101 -7.49 13.38 9.66
CA GLU A 101 -8.66 12.51 9.84
C GLU A 101 -8.24 11.08 10.21
N ALA A 102 -7.23 10.56 9.51
CA ALA A 102 -6.67 9.25 9.79
C ALA A 102 -6.02 9.19 11.18
N TYR A 103 -5.27 10.24 11.53
CA TYR A 103 -4.62 10.40 12.82
C TYR A 103 -5.63 10.44 13.97
N THR A 104 -6.73 11.17 13.80
CA THR A 104 -7.77 11.28 14.83
C THR A 104 -8.43 9.93 15.13
N LYS A 105 -8.57 9.08 14.09
CA LYS A 105 -9.10 7.70 14.16
C LYS A 105 -8.09 6.69 14.70
N LEU A 106 -6.83 7.06 14.91
CA LEU A 106 -5.86 6.18 15.55
C LEU A 106 -6.24 5.92 17.01
N PRO A 107 -6.03 4.70 17.51
CA PRO A 107 -6.10 4.42 18.94
C PRO A 107 -5.13 5.33 19.69
N THR A 108 -5.48 5.72 20.92
CA THR A 108 -4.65 6.60 21.76
C THR A 108 -3.20 6.13 21.83
N CYS A 109 -2.95 4.81 21.96
CA CYS A 109 -1.59 4.26 22.01
C CYS A 109 -0.75 4.49 20.75
N CYS A 110 -1.38 4.66 19.59
CA CYS A 110 -0.71 4.85 18.29
C CYS A 110 -0.51 6.32 17.94
N LYS A 111 -1.06 7.24 18.73
CA LYS A 111 -0.87 8.68 18.55
C LYS A 111 0.54 9.09 18.99
N LYS A 112 0.93 10.32 18.64
CA LYS A 112 2.17 10.93 19.08
C LYS A 112 2.17 11.07 20.62
N PRO A 113 3.34 11.09 21.27
CA PRO A 113 3.42 11.18 22.73
C PRO A 113 2.77 12.46 23.30
N GLU A 114 2.79 13.54 22.53
CA GLU A 114 2.13 14.81 22.87
C GLU A 114 0.61 14.68 23.02
N ASP A 115 -0.02 13.74 22.30
CA ASP A 115 -1.47 13.51 22.32
C ASP A 115 -1.88 12.33 23.23
N GLY A 116 -1.01 11.94 24.17
CA GLY A 116 -1.24 10.82 25.08
C GLY A 116 -0.88 9.44 24.53
N GLY A 117 -0.12 9.40 23.44
CA GLY A 117 0.44 8.16 22.89
C GLY A 117 1.46 7.49 23.79
N HIS A 118 1.49 6.15 23.77
CA HIS A 118 2.47 5.38 24.52
C HIS A 118 3.81 5.37 23.78
N SER A 119 4.82 6.02 24.36
CA SER A 119 6.19 5.88 23.90
C SER A 119 6.82 4.64 24.53
N ASP A 120 6.78 3.54 23.80
CA ASP A 120 7.46 2.28 24.17
C ASP A 120 8.97 2.37 23.92
N LYS A 121 9.59 3.48 24.33
CA LYS A 121 11.06 3.59 24.45
C LYS A 121 11.52 2.85 25.70
N LYS A 122 11.21 1.55 25.79
CA LYS A 122 12.00 0.65 26.65
C LYS A 122 13.27 0.30 25.87
N HIS A 123 14.35 0.97 26.25
CA HIS A 123 15.71 0.52 25.96
C HIS A 123 15.94 -0.88 26.51
#